data_AF-W9URQ5-F1
#
_entry.id   AF-W9URQ5-F1
#
_cell.length_a   1.000
_cell.length_b   1.000
_cell.length_c   1.000
_cell.angle_alpha   90.00
_cell.angle_beta   90.00
_cell.angle_gamma   90.00
#
_symmetry.space_group_name_H-M   'P 1'
#
loop_
_entity.id
_entity.type
_entity.pdbx_description
1 polymer ?
#
loop_
_entity_poly.entity_id
_entity_poly.type
_entity_poly.pdbx_seq_one_letter_code
_entity_poly.pdbx_strand_id
1 'polypeptide(L)'
;MTDAASSQHNQAKREFLTFTLGEEEYAIDILTVQEIRGYNAVTRIANTPDYIKGVINMRGVIVPVVDMRLKFHLAMPLMTSLPS
;
A
#
# COMPACT_ATOMS: atom_id res chain seq x y z
N MET A 1 23.27 -8.17 49.00
CA MET A 1 21.99 -7.59 48.58
C MET A 1 22.28 -6.66 47.41
N THR A 2 22.12 -7.14 46.19
CA THR A 2 22.20 -6.32 44.98
C THR A 2 21.26 -6.98 43.97
N ASP A 3 20.06 -6.42 43.86
CA ASP A 3 19.09 -6.80 42.84
C ASP A 3 19.65 -6.44 41.46
N ALA A 4 19.83 -7.46 40.63
CA ALA A 4 20.06 -7.28 39.20
C ALA A 4 18.74 -6.81 38.58
N ALA A 5 18.69 -5.52 38.21
CA ALA A 5 17.58 -4.98 37.45
C ALA A 5 17.55 -5.61 36.06
N SER A 6 16.70 -6.62 35.89
CA SER A 6 16.35 -7.20 34.59
C SER A 6 15.68 -6.12 33.74
N SER A 7 16.44 -5.51 32.83
CA SER A 7 15.90 -4.62 31.81
C SER A 7 15.08 -5.45 30.82
N GLN A 8 13.78 -5.57 31.07
CA GLN A 8 12.84 -6.15 30.11
C GLN A 8 12.78 -5.23 28.88
N HIS A 9 13.45 -5.65 27.82
CA HIS A 9 13.31 -5.05 26.50
C HIS A 9 11.92 -5.41 25.99
N ASN A 10 10.93 -4.55 26.25
CA ASN A 10 9.60 -4.71 25.69
C ASN A 10 9.68 -4.45 24.18
N GLN A 11 9.97 -5.49 23.39
CA GLN A 11 9.85 -5.42 21.93
C GLN A 11 8.37 -5.21 21.62
N ALA A 12 8.00 -3.96 21.34
CA ALA A 12 6.66 -3.63 20.89
C ALA A 12 6.35 -4.46 19.63
N LYS A 13 5.31 -5.29 19.72
CA LYS A 13 4.82 -6.10 18.59
C LYS A 13 4.46 -5.14 17.45
N ARG A 14 5.04 -5.34 16.27
CA ARG A 14 4.72 -4.58 15.06
C ARG A 14 3.65 -5.33 14.28
N GLU A 15 2.64 -4.61 13.84
CA GLU A 15 1.51 -5.16 13.09
C GLU A 15 1.44 -4.50 11.72
N PHE A 16 1.11 -5.28 10.70
CA PHE A 16 1.15 -4.86 9.31
C PHE A 16 -0.11 -5.29 8.58
N LEU A 17 -0.57 -4.45 7.67
CA LEU A 17 -1.53 -4.85 6.64
C LEU A 17 -0.74 -5.44 5.47
N THR A 18 -1.00 -6.71 5.14
CA THR A 18 -0.44 -7.35 3.95
C THR A 18 -1.40 -7.28 2.77
N PHE A 19 -0.86 -7.16 1.56
CA PHE A 19 -1.62 -7.17 0.32
C PHE A 19 -0.75 -7.66 -0.84
N THR A 20 -1.37 -8.11 -1.92
CA THR A 20 -0.66 -8.59 -3.10
C THR A 20 -0.64 -7.56 -4.22
N LEU A 21 0.46 -7.56 -4.97
CA LEU A 21 0.64 -6.72 -6.15
C LEU A 21 1.14 -7.59 -7.32
N GLY A 22 0.20 -8.20 -8.03
CA GLY A 22 0.56 -9.27 -8.96
C GLY A 22 0.90 -10.53 -8.16
N GLU A 23 2.08 -11.12 -8.41
CA GLU A 23 2.55 -12.34 -7.74
C GLU A 23 3.35 -12.05 -6.44
N GLU A 24 3.55 -10.79 -6.09
CA GLU A 24 4.35 -10.37 -4.94
C GLU A 24 3.49 -9.95 -3.74
N GLU A 25 3.96 -10.25 -2.53
CA GLU A 25 3.33 -9.83 -1.27
C GLU A 25 4.07 -8.62 -0.67
N TYR A 26 3.30 -7.60 -0.28
CA TYR A 26 3.75 -6.36 0.32
C TYR A 26 3.09 -6.16 1.68
N ALA A 27 3.70 -5.31 2.51
CA ALA A 27 3.21 -4.99 3.83
C ALA A 27 3.40 -3.49 4.14
N ILE A 28 2.42 -2.90 4.82
CA ILE A 28 2.52 -1.54 5.39
C ILE A 28 2.19 -1.57 6.87
N ASP A 29 2.84 -0.71 7.66
CA ASP A 29 2.54 -0.58 9.09
C ASP A 29 1.06 -0.25 9.26
N ILE A 30 0.34 -1.07 10.05
CA ILE A 30 -1.11 -0.94 10.20
C ILE A 30 -1.50 0.43 10.75
N LEU A 31 -0.64 1.06 11.56
CA LEU A 31 -0.90 2.36 12.15
C LEU A 31 -0.85 3.51 11.12
N THR A 32 -0.31 3.26 9.93
CA THR A 32 -0.27 4.23 8.81
C THR A 32 -1.51 4.12 7.91
N VAL A 33 -2.30 3.06 8.05
CA VAL A 33 -3.47 2.79 7.21
C VAL A 33 -4.67 3.59 7.73
N GLN A 34 -5.17 4.52 6.91
CA GLN A 34 -6.36 5.29 7.26
C GLN A 34 -7.66 4.52 6.97
N GLU A 35 -7.73 3.87 5.82
CA GLU A 35 -8.89 3.10 5.37
C GLU A 35 -8.52 2.17 4.20
N ILE A 36 -9.29 1.08 4.04
CA ILE A 36 -9.21 0.19 2.88
C ILE A 36 -10.47 0.41 2.05
N ARG A 37 -10.31 0.67 0.76
CA ARG A 37 -11.42 0.92 -0.17
C ARG A 37 -11.28 0.11 -1.44
N GLY A 38 -12.43 -0.25 -2.02
CA GLY A 38 -12.50 -0.75 -3.39
C GLY A 38 -12.08 0.33 -4.38
N TYR A 39 -11.57 -0.11 -5.54
CA TYR A 39 -11.16 0.81 -6.59
C TYR A 39 -12.38 1.50 -7.22
N ASN A 40 -12.34 2.83 -7.27
CA ASN A 40 -13.35 3.67 -7.90
C ASN A 40 -12.71 4.53 -9.00
N ALA A 41 -13.53 5.13 -9.85
CA ALA A 41 -13.05 6.07 -10.86
C ALA A 41 -12.29 7.23 -10.22
N VAL A 42 -11.13 7.57 -10.78
CA VAL A 42 -10.28 8.68 -10.36
C VAL A 42 -10.46 9.88 -11.28
N THR A 43 -10.30 11.09 -10.75
CA THR A 43 -10.22 12.30 -11.56
C THR A 43 -8.79 12.45 -12.08
N ARG A 44 -8.61 12.35 -13.40
CA ARG A 44 -7.28 12.45 -14.04
C ARG A 44 -6.72 13.87 -13.94
N ILE A 45 -5.40 13.96 -13.80
CA ILE A 45 -4.66 15.22 -13.81
C ILE A 45 -3.71 15.19 -15.03
N ALA A 46 -3.65 16.29 -15.78
CA ALA A 46 -2.73 16.40 -16.91
C ALA A 46 -1.29 16.62 -16.44
N ASN A 47 -0.31 16.19 -17.23
CA ASN A 47 1.13 16.39 -16.99
C ASN A 47 1.67 15.78 -15.69
N THR A 48 1.03 14.72 -15.18
CA THR A 48 1.56 13.93 -14.05
C THR A 48 2.38 12.74 -14.54
N PRO A 49 3.32 12.22 -13.73
CA PRO A 49 3.98 10.96 -14.03
C PRO A 49 2.97 9.82 -14.23
N ASP A 50 3.30 8.84 -15.07
CA ASP A 50 2.38 7.75 -15.46
C ASP A 50 1.89 6.89 -14.28
N TYR A 51 2.68 6.83 -13.19
CA TYR A 51 2.29 6.12 -11.97
C TYR A 51 1.27 6.89 -11.11
N ILE A 52 0.95 8.14 -11.46
CA ILE A 52 -0.15 8.89 -10.84
C ILE A 52 -1.40 8.70 -11.70
N LYS A 53 -2.38 7.96 -11.17
CA LYS A 53 -3.66 7.73 -11.88
C LYS A 53 -4.55 8.98 -11.87
N GLY A 54 -4.37 9.84 -10.87
CA GLY A 54 -5.16 11.04 -10.67
C GLY A 54 -5.39 11.30 -9.18
N VAL A 55 -6.55 11.85 -8.86
CA VAL A 55 -6.98 12.12 -7.49
C VAL A 55 -8.38 11.60 -7.20
N ILE A 56 -8.67 11.36 -5.93
CA ILE A 56 -10.01 11.09 -5.40
C ILE A 56 -10.36 12.11 -4.33
N ASN A 57 -11.66 12.32 -4.13
CA ASN A 57 -12.16 13.03 -2.96
C ASN A 57 -12.44 12.02 -1.84
N MET A 58 -11.74 12.20 -0.72
CA MET A 58 -11.88 11.41 0.49
C MET A 58 -12.38 12.31 1.61
N ARG A 59 -13.70 12.25 1.87
CA ARG A 59 -14.38 13.05 2.93
C ARG A 59 -14.05 14.55 2.87
N GLY A 60 -13.96 15.12 1.66
CA GLY A 60 -13.62 16.52 1.41
C GLY A 60 -12.14 16.78 1.18
N VAL A 61 -11.26 15.78 1.37
CA VAL A 61 -9.81 15.89 1.14
C VAL A 61 -9.45 15.32 -0.23
N ILE A 62 -8.68 16.06 -1.02
CA ILE A 62 -8.16 15.57 -2.30
C ILE A 62 -6.93 14.72 -2.04
N VAL A 63 -7.01 13.44 -2.38
CA VAL A 63 -5.95 12.45 -2.15
C VAL A 63 -5.43 11.92 -3.49
N PRO A 64 -4.11 11.95 -3.74
CA PRO A 64 -3.53 11.38 -4.95
C PRO A 64 -3.62 9.86 -4.95
N VAL A 65 -3.93 9.28 -6.12
CA VAL A 65 -3.95 7.83 -6.33
C VAL A 65 -2.72 7.42 -7.12
N VAL A 66 -1.89 6.60 -6.50
CA VAL A 66 -0.67 6.05 -7.09
C VAL A 66 -0.94 4.61 -7.55
N ASP A 67 -0.59 4.30 -8.80
CA ASP A 67 -0.49 2.92 -9.27
C ASP A 67 0.84 2.33 -8.83
N MET A 68 0.78 1.47 -7.81
CA MET A 68 1.98 0.85 -7.23
C MET A 68 2.68 -0.09 -8.23
N ARG A 69 1.98 -0.70 -9.20
CA ARG A 69 2.62 -1.56 -10.20
C ARG A 69 3.56 -0.73 -11.07
N LEU A 70 3.07 0.41 -11.57
CA LEU A 70 3.89 1.33 -12.35
C LEU A 70 4.99 1.96 -11.49
N LYS A 71 4.68 2.33 -10.25
CA LYS A 71 5.66 2.97 -9.35
C LYS A 71 6.83 2.04 -9.01
N PHE A 72 6.58 0.75 -8.84
CA PHE A 72 7.59 -0.26 -8.52
C PHE A 72 8.13 -0.97 -9.76
N HIS A 73 7.74 -0.54 -10.97
CA HIS A 73 8.18 -1.12 -12.24
C HIS A 73 7.89 -2.63 -12.35
N LEU A 74 6.76 -3.06 -11.77
CA LEU A 74 6.35 -4.45 -11.82
C LEU A 74 5.81 -4.78 -13.21
N ALA A 75 6.21 -5.95 -13.71
CA ALA A 75 5.72 -6.45 -14.99
C ALA A 75 4.19 -6.56 -14.95
N MET A 76 3.54 -6.11 -16.02
CA MET A 76 2.12 -6.41 -16.19
C MET A 76 1.96 -7.93 -16.21
N PRO A 77 1.04 -8.52 -15.43
CA PRO A 77 0.80 -9.95 -15.52
C PRO A 77 0.50 -10.26 -16.98
N LEU A 78 1.28 -11.15 -17.58
CA LEU A 78 0.95 -11.67 -18.90
C LEU A 78 -0.46 -12.25 -18.74
N MET A 79 -1.48 -11.63 -19.34
CA MET A 79 -2.80 -12.24 -19.42
C MET A 79 -2.61 -13.48 -20.28
N THR A 80 -2.29 -14.61 -19.66
CA THR A 80 -2.34 -15.90 -20.30
C THR A 80 -3.79 -16.06 -20.72
N SER A 81 -4.01 -16.04 -22.04
CA SER A 81 -5.30 -16.35 -22.64
C SER A 81 -5.85 -17.61 -21.98
N LEU A 82 -7.06 -17.52 -21.42
CA LEU A 82 -7.80 -18.70 -20.97
C LEU A 82 -7.81 -19.75 -22.09
N PRO A 83 -7.46 -21.02 -21.80
CA PRO A 83 -7.62 -22.08 -22.79
C PRO A 83 -9.11 -22.24 -23.11
N SER A 84 -9.40 -22.36 -24.41
CA SER A 84 -10.74 -22.53 -24.99
C SER A 84 -11.51 -23.72 -24.44
#